data_AF-A0A5M9GHH7-F1
#
_entry.id   AF-A0A5M9GHH7-F1
#
_cell.length_a   1.000
_cell.length_b   1.000
_cell.length_c   1.000
_cell.angle_alpha   90.00
_cell.angle_beta   90.00
_cell.angle_gamma   90.00
#
_symmetry.space_group_name_H-M   'P 1'
#
loop_
_entity.id
_entity.type
_entity.pdbx_description
1 polymer ?
#
loop_
_entity_poly.entity_id
_entity_poly.type
_entity_poly.pdbx_seq_one_letter_code
_entity_poly.pdbx_strand_id
1 'polypeptide(L)' 'MNPFDKIATFLTSQVVEGFLKIAVPLGVLAIIGCCIGAWIANDEHSRSKFKQGIFWTGGITIVCFLAKYIIPWIQGAVS' A
#
# COMPACT_ATOMS: atom_id res chain seq x y z
N MET A 1 -5.33 -30.91 10.19
CA MET A 1 -5.24 -29.51 9.69
C MET A 1 -6.64 -28.94 9.67
N ASN A 2 -6.89 -27.90 10.45
CA ASN A 2 -8.21 -27.29 10.55
C ASN A 2 -8.53 -26.59 9.22
N PRO A 3 -9.73 -26.72 8.64
CA PRO A 3 -10.09 -26.04 7.39
C PRO A 3 -9.93 -24.51 7.46
N PHE A 4 -10.05 -23.92 8.65
CA PHE A 4 -9.78 -22.51 8.89
C PHE A 4 -8.30 -22.13 8.73
N ASP A 5 -7.36 -23.03 9.05
CA ASP A 5 -5.92 -22.79 8.85
C ASP A 5 -5.57 -22.66 7.37
N LYS A 6 -6.24 -23.43 6.50
CA LYS A 6 -6.04 -23.35 5.05
C LYS A 6 -6.56 -22.04 4.48
N ILE A 7 -7.69 -21.55 4.98
CA ILE A 7 -8.28 -20.26 4.58
C ILE A 7 -7.38 -19.10 5.06
N ALA A 8 -6.90 -19.16 6.30
CA ALA A 8 -5.96 -18.17 6.83
C ALA A 8 -4.64 -18.15 6.05
N THR A 9 -4.11 -19.33 5.71
CA THR A 9 -2.90 -19.46 4.90
C THR A 9 -3.11 -18.91 3.49
N PHE A 10 -4.26 -19.18 2.87
CA PHE A 10 -4.59 -18.64 1.54
C PHE A 10 -4.72 -17.12 1.55
N LEU A 11 -5.44 -16.56 2.54
CA LEU A 11 -5.59 -15.11 2.73
C LEU A 11 -4.24 -14.43 2.95
N THR A 12 -3.37 -15.04 3.75
CA THR A 12 -2.06 -14.43 4.08
C THR A 12 -1.05 -14.58 2.94
N SER A 13 -0.93 -15.78 2.37
CA SER A 13 0.12 -16.08 1.38
C SER A 13 -0.26 -15.74 -0.05
N GLN A 14 -1.53 -15.85 -0.46
CA GLN A 14 -1.92 -15.54 -1.84
C GLN A 14 -2.49 -14.14 -2.00
N VAL A 15 -3.36 -13.73 -1.07
CA VAL A 15 -4.03 -12.43 -1.19
C VAL A 15 -3.15 -11.32 -0.65
N VAL A 16 -2.72 -11.39 0.61
CA VAL A 16 -1.94 -10.30 1.23
C VAL A 16 -0.56 -10.16 0.60
N GLU A 17 0.18 -11.25 0.39
CA GLU A 17 1.50 -11.21 -0.24
C GLU A 17 1.45 -10.79 -1.72
N GLY A 18 0.49 -11.32 -2.48
CA GLY A 18 0.27 -10.94 -3.88
C GLY A 18 -0.14 -9.48 -4.02
N PHE A 19 -1.06 -9.03 -3.16
CA PHE A 19 -1.49 -7.63 -3.11
C PHE A 19 -0.36 -6.70 -2.69
N LEU A 20 0.45 -7.04 -1.69
CA LEU A 20 1.60 -6.23 -1.25
C LEU A 20 2.66 -6.04 -2.33
N LYS A 21 2.88 -7.04 -3.20
CA LYS A 21 3.82 -6.90 -4.34
C LYS A 21 3.34 -5.88 -5.37
N ILE A 22 2.03 -5.75 -5.56
CA ILE A 22 1.41 -4.89 -6.58
C ILE A 22 0.98 -3.53 -5.99
N ALA A 23 0.63 -3.48 -4.71
CA ALA A 23 0.17 -2.28 -4.02
C ALA A 23 1.25 -1.21 -3.92
N VAL A 24 2.52 -1.59 -3.72
CA VAL A 24 3.64 -0.65 -3.68
C VAL A 24 3.82 0.09 -5.02
N PRO A 25 3.98 -0.59 -6.19
CA PRO A 25 4.10 0.11 -7.45
C PRO A 25 2.84 0.89 -7.83
N LEU A 26 1.63 0.39 -7.50
CA LEU A 26 0.39 1.15 -7.69
C LEU A 26 0.34 2.42 -6.84
N GLY A 27 0.80 2.36 -5.58
CA GLY A 27 0.89 3.51 -4.68
C GLY A 27 1.84 4.58 -5.22
N VAL A 28 3.00 4.18 -5.75
CA VAL A 28 3.94 5.10 -6.40
C VAL A 28 3.31 5.77 -7.62
N LEU A 29 2.62 5.02 -8.49
CA LEU A 29 1.91 5.57 -9.64
C LEU A 29 0.79 6.54 -9.23
N ALA A 30 0.04 6.21 -8.16
CA ALA A 30 -1.01 7.07 -7.64
C ALA A 30 -0.46 8.40 -7.08
N ILE A 31 0.70 8.36 -6.40
CA ILE A 31 1.38 9.57 -5.94
C ILE A 31 1.85 10.42 -7.12
N ILE A 32 2.45 9.81 -8.15
CA ILE A 32 2.86 10.52 -9.37
C ILE A 32 1.65 11.18 -10.03
N GLY A 33 0.54 10.44 -10.19
CA GLY A 33 -0.70 10.97 -10.76
C GLY A 33 -1.28 12.13 -9.95
N CYS A 34 -1.28 12.03 -8.62
CA CYS A 34 -1.74 13.12 -7.76
C CYS A 34 -0.80 14.34 -7.78
N CYS A 35 0.51 14.15 -7.91
CA CYS A 35 1.48 15.23 -8.07
C CYS A 35 1.29 15.96 -9.41
N ILE A 36 1.09 15.23 -10.51
CA ILE A 36 0.80 15.81 -11.82
C ILE A 36 -0.56 16.53 -11.79
N GLY A 37 -1.59 15.91 -11.21
CA GLY A 37 -2.90 16.53 -11.03
C GLY A 37 -2.86 17.80 -10.18
N ALA A 38 -2.05 17.82 -9.12
CA ALA A 38 -1.83 19.00 -8.29
C ALA A 38 -1.08 20.13 -9.01
N TRP A 39 -0.23 19.79 -9.99
CA TRP A 39 0.53 20.76 -10.78
C TRP A 39 -0.33 21.41 -11.88
N ILE A 40 -1.26 20.64 -12.47
CA ILE A 40 -2.19 21.13 -13.50
C ILE A 40 -3.40 21.84 -12.88
N ALA A 41 -3.80 21.48 -11.65
CA ALA A 41 -4.92 22.12 -10.97
C ALA A 41 -4.63 23.59 -10.64
N ASN A 42 -5.37 24.49 -11.27
CA ASN A 42 -5.25 25.94 -11.07
C ASN A 42 -6.07 26.44 -9.86
N ASP A 43 -7.09 25.67 -9.44
CA ASP A 43 -7.98 26.04 -8.34
C ASP A 43 -7.46 25.53 -6.98
N GLU A 44 -7.47 26.42 -5.97
CA GLU A 44 -7.03 26.13 -4.59
C GLU A 44 -7.77 24.90 -3.99
N HIS A 45 -9.06 24.75 -4.30
CA HIS A 45 -9.90 23.63 -3.85
C HIS A 45 -9.44 22.29 -4.40
N SER A 46 -9.08 22.25 -5.68
CA SER A 46 -8.58 21.05 -6.35
C SER A 46 -7.19 20.68 -5.82
N ARG A 47 -6.30 21.67 -5.63
CA ARG A 47 -4.97 21.46 -5.03
C ARG A 47 -5.06 20.90 -3.62
N SER A 48 -6.02 21.35 -2.82
CA SER A 48 -6.27 20.81 -1.47
C SER A 48 -6.64 19.32 -1.50
N LYS A 49 -7.56 18.93 -2.39
CA LYS A 49 -7.93 17.51 -2.58
C LYS A 49 -6.76 16.65 -3.04
N PHE A 50 -5.92 17.15 -3.95
CA PHE A 50 -4.73 16.41 -4.37
C PHE A 50 -3.70 16.28 -3.25
N LYS A 51 -3.46 17.32 -2.44
CA LYS A 51 -2.59 17.23 -1.26
C LYS A 51 -3.09 16.19 -0.26
N GLN A 52 -4.40 16.17 0.00
CA GLN A 52 -5.02 15.17 0.86
C GLN A 52 -4.89 13.76 0.26
N GLY A 53 -5.06 13.63 -1.07
CA GLY A 53 -4.85 12.40 -1.81
C GLY A 53 -3.41 11.89 -1.71
N ILE A 54 -2.41 12.76 -1.87
CA ILE A 54 -0.98 12.43 -1.72
C ILE A 54 -0.68 11.99 -0.28
N PHE A 55 -1.28 12.64 0.73
CA PHE A 55 -1.07 12.26 2.13
C PHE A 55 -1.62 10.86 2.42
N TRP A 56 -2.84 10.57 1.99
CA TRP A 56 -3.45 9.26 2.18
C TRP A 56 -2.75 8.15 1.38
N THR A 57 -2.48 8.38 0.10
CA THR A 57 -1.77 7.39 -0.75
C THR A 57 -0.33 7.20 -0.30
N GLY A 58 0.35 8.26 0.13
CA GLY A 58 1.68 8.21 0.76
C GLY A 58 1.68 7.39 2.04
N GLY A 59 0.76 7.68 2.96
CA GLY A 59 0.62 6.93 4.22
C GLY A 59 0.35 5.44 3.99
N ILE A 60 -0.60 5.11 3.10
CA ILE A 60 -0.91 3.71 2.75
C ILE A 60 0.29 3.02 2.10
N THR A 61 1.00 3.70 1.20
CA THR A 61 2.20 3.14 0.54
C THR A 61 3.30 2.85 1.55
N ILE A 62 3.53 3.73 2.53
CA ILE A 62 4.50 3.51 3.62
C ILE A 62 4.09 2.30 4.45
N VAL A 63 2.82 2.18 4.83
CA VAL A 63 2.31 1.03 5.59
C VAL A 63 2.46 -0.27 4.80
N CYS A 64 2.14 -0.28 3.50
CA CYS A 64 2.36 -1.43 2.63
C CYS A 64 3.85 -1.77 2.50
N PHE A 65 4.73 -0.77 2.44
CA PHE A 65 6.17 -0.99 2.40
C PHE A 65 6.65 -1.61 3.72
N LEU A 66 6.26 -1.04 4.86
CA LEU A 66 6.58 -1.57 6.18
C LEU A 66 6.07 -3.00 6.33
N ALA A 67 4.84 -3.31 5.93
CA ALA A 67 4.30 -4.67 5.95
C ALA A 67 5.15 -5.63 5.10
N LYS A 68 5.59 -5.22 3.90
CA LYS A 68 6.43 -6.06 3.03
C LYS A 68 7.79 -6.42 3.64
N TYR A 69 8.39 -5.53 4.44
CA TYR A 69 9.75 -5.74 5.00
C TYR A 69 9.74 -6.20 6.47
N ILE A 70 8.77 -5.77 7.27
CA ILE A 70 8.65 -6.13 8.69
C ILE A 70 8.11 -7.55 8.86
N ILE A 71 7.14 -7.98 8.04
CA ILE A 71 6.58 -9.34 8.13
C ILE A 71 7.67 -10.41 7.95
N PRO A 72 8.51 -10.39 6.89
CA PRO A 72 9.58 -11.38 6.77
C PRO A 72 10.67 -11.22 7.85
N TRP A 73 10.90 -10.02 8.38
CA TRP A 73 11.85 -9.80 9.48
C TRP A 73 11.36 -10.45 10.79
N ILE A 74 10.08 -10.28 11.14
CA ILE A 74 9.48 -10.93 12.32
C ILE A 74 9.45 -12.44 12.13
N GLN A 75 9.08 -12.92 10.94
CA GLN A 75 9.05 -14.37 10.65
C GLN A 75 10.45 -15.01 10.73
N GLY A 76 11.51 -14.31 10.31
CA GLY A 76 12.89 -14.78 10.46
C GLY A 76 13.48 -14.61 11.85
N ALA A 77 12.89 -13.77 12.72
CA ALA A 77 13.31 -13.62 14.12
C ALA A 77 12.65 -14.64 15.07
N VAL A 78 11.57 -15.29 14.62
CA VAL A 78 10.81 -16.31 15.39
C VAL A 78 11.26 -17.74 15.02
N SER A 79 12.12 -17.90 14.00
CA SER A 79 12.72 -19.18 13.59
C SER A 79 14.02 -19.51 14.30
#